data_AF-A0A1Y4JCP6-F1
#
_entry.id   AF-A0A1Y4JCP6-F1
#
_cell.length_a   1.000
_cell.length_b   1.000
_cell.length_c   1.000
_cell.angle_alpha   90.00
_cell.angle_beta   90.00
_cell.angle_gamma   90.00
#
_symmetry.space_group_name_H-M   'P 1'
#
loop_
_entity.id
_entity.type
_entity.pdbx_description
1 polymer ?
#
loop_
_entity_poly.entity_id
_entity_poly.type
_entity_poly.pdbx_seq_one_letter_code
_entity_poly.pdbx_strand_id
1 'polypeptide(L)' 'MTDYTPQPATFRVDKYQAYEDGKVLFEQYTILMYGSDKLCCTRPEMEQLSELIQTALNDRKEADHGK' A
#
# COMPACT_ATOMS: atom_id res chain seq x y z
N MET A 1 -3.32 -24.00 23.80
CA MET A 1 -3.02 -23.81 22.37
C MET A 1 -4.03 -22.79 21.88
N THR A 2 -3.61 -21.53 21.71
CA THR A 2 -4.49 -20.50 21.16
C THR A 2 -4.46 -20.63 19.64
N ASP A 3 -5.59 -21.02 19.05
CA ASP A 3 -5.83 -20.92 17.61
C ASP A 3 -5.59 -19.47 17.17
N TYR A 4 -4.43 -19.22 16.56
CA TYR A 4 -4.15 -17.97 15.89
C TYR A 4 -4.87 -18.01 14.55
N THR A 5 -6.09 -17.49 14.51
CA THR A 5 -6.74 -17.16 13.24
C THR A 5 -6.14 -15.82 12.78
N PRO A 6 -5.39 -15.77 11.67
CA PRO A 6 -4.89 -14.50 11.17
C PRO A 6 -6.10 -13.61 10.87
N GLN A 7 -6.19 -12.49 11.57
CA GLN A 7 -7.19 -11.49 11.22
C GLN A 7 -6.89 -11.01 9.80
N PRO A 8 -7.91 -10.89 8.92
CA PRO A 8 -7.69 -10.36 7.58
C PRO A 8 -7.03 -8.99 7.69
N ALA A 9 -5.96 -8.78 6.94
CA ALA A 9 -5.22 -7.53 6.96
C ALA A 9 -6.20 -6.37 6.69
N THR A 10 -6.20 -5.36 7.57
CA THR A 10 -7.06 -4.17 7.44
C THR A 10 -6.87 -3.48 6.09
N PHE A 11 -5.62 -3.48 5.59
CA PHE A 11 -5.25 -2.95 4.30
C PHE A 11 -4.78 -4.07 3.37
N ARG A 12 -5.19 -4.01 2.10
CA ARG A 12 -4.72 -4.88 1.03
C ARG A 12 -4.38 -4.04 -0.18
N VAL A 13 -3.33 -4.43 -0.90
CA VAL A 13 -2.99 -3.84 -2.20
C VAL A 13 -3.13 -4.93 -3.25
N ASP A 14 -4.03 -4.70 -4.20
CA ASP A 14 -4.16 -5.54 -5.38
C ASP A 14 -3.47 -4.87 -6.56
N LYS A 15 -2.85 -5.71 -7.40
CA LYS A 15 -2.18 -5.29 -8.63
C LYS A 15 -2.92 -5.92 -9.81
N TYR A 16 -3.32 -5.07 -10.76
CA TYR A 16 -3.86 -5.47 -12.03
C TYR A 16 -2.93 -5.04 -13.16
N GLN A 17 -2.72 -5.92 -14.14
CA GLN A 17 -1.95 -5.64 -15.35
C GLN A 17 -2.72 -6.13 -16.57
N ALA A 18 -2.86 -5.25 -17.55
CA ALA A 18 -3.34 -5.62 -18.88
C ALA A 18 -2.17 -5.66 -19.86
N TYR A 19 -2.23 -6.61 -20.78
CA TYR A 19 -1.24 -6.78 -21.84
C TYR A 19 -1.90 -6.68 -23.20
N GLU A 20 -1.21 -6.07 -24.16
CA GLU A 20 -1.58 -6.03 -25.57
C GLU A 20 -0.33 -6.37 -26.39
N ASP A 21 -0.43 -7.37 -27.28
CA ASP A 21 0.68 -7.89 -28.10
C ASP A 21 1.97 -8.21 -27.30
N GLY A 22 1.79 -8.79 -26.10
CA GLY A 22 2.91 -9.15 -25.21
C GLY A 22 3.57 -7.96 -24.51
N LYS A 23 3.08 -6.73 -24.71
CA LYS A 23 3.50 -5.53 -23.99
C LYS A 23 2.50 -5.18 -22.90
N VAL A 24 2.97 -4.57 -21.82
CA VAL A 24 2.08 -4.04 -20.78
C VAL A 24 1.34 -2.84 -21.36
N LEU A 25 0.01 -2.95 -21.47
CA LEU A 25 -0.86 -1.86 -21.91
C LEU A 25 -1.09 -0.88 -20.77
N PHE A 26 -1.44 -1.40 -19.59
CA PHE A 26 -1.50 -0.60 -18.36
C PHE A 26 -1.31 -1.46 -17.11
N GLU A 27 -0.86 -0.80 -16.05
CA GLU A 27 -0.70 -1.36 -14.71
C GLU A 27 -1.42 -0.46 -13.72
N GLN A 28 -2.27 -1.06 -12.87
CA GLN A 28 -3.07 -0.36 -11.87
C GLN A 28 -2.98 -1.08 -10.53
N TYR A 29 -2.88 -0.30 -9.47
CA TYR A 29 -2.94 -0.75 -8.08
C TYR A 29 -4.26 -0.32 -7.47
N THR A 30 -4.87 -1.18 -6.67
CA THR A 30 -6.06 -0.87 -5.87
C THR A 30 -5.73 -1.09 -4.41
N ILE A 31 -5.88 -0.05 -3.60
CA ILE A 31 -5.73 -0.12 -2.15
C ILE A 31 -7.12 -0.31 -1.55
N LEU A 32 -7.30 -1.41 -0.83
CA LEU A 32 -8.52 -1.75 -0.12
C LEU A 32 -8.33 -1.51 1.38
N MET A 33 -9.38 -1.03 2.03
CA MET A 33 -9.50 -0.98 3.48
C MET A 33 -10.81 -1.66 3.89
N TYR A 34 -10.73 -2.67 4.76
CA TYR A 34 -11.89 -3.49 5.15
C TYR A 34 -12.67 -4.05 3.93
N GLY A 35 -11.94 -4.45 2.88
CA GLY A 35 -12.52 -4.98 1.65
C GLY A 35 -13.23 -3.96 0.76
N SER A 36 -13.17 -2.67 1.09
CA SER A 36 -13.67 -1.58 0.24
C SER A 36 -12.52 -0.86 -0.44
N ASP A 37 -12.64 -0.65 -1.75
CA ASP A 37 -11.67 0.12 -2.53
C ASP A 37 -11.62 1.57 -2.02
N LYS A 38 -10.41 2.05 -1.73
CA LYS A 38 -10.16 3.42 -1.26
C LYS A 38 -9.38 4.24 -2.26
N LEU A 39 -8.52 3.61 -3.03
CA LEU A 39 -7.68 4.29 -4.01
C LEU A 39 -7.37 3.34 -5.17
N CYS A 40 -7.48 3.85 -6.40
CA CYS A 40 -6.94 3.21 -7.59
C CYS A 40 -5.89 4.14 -8.19
N CYS A 41 -4.69 3.62 -8.46
CA CYS A 41 -3.58 4.42 -8.95
C CYS A 41 -2.67 3.64 -9.91
N THR A 42 -1.95 4.37 -10.74
CA THR A 42 -0.90 3.86 -11.62
C THR A 42 0.39 3.59 -10.83
N ARG A 43 1.38 2.96 -11.47
CA ARG A 43 2.70 2.73 -10.86
C ARG A 43 3.37 4.01 -10.32
N PRO A 44 3.52 5.10 -11.10
CA PRO A 44 4.20 6.29 -10.60
C PRO A 44 3.49 6.90 -9.38
N GLU A 45 2.17 6.90 -9.37
CA GLU A 45 1.37 7.40 -8.25
C GLU A 45 1.51 6.51 -7.01
N MET A 46 1.60 5.19 -7.19
CA MET A 46 1.84 4.24 -6.10
C MET A 46 3.24 4.37 -5.50
N GLU A 47 4.24 4.60 -6.35
CA GLU A 47 5.62 4.87 -5.93
C GLU A 47 5.68 6.17 -5.11
N GLN A 48 5.06 7.24 -5.60
CA GLN A 48 4.93 8.51 -4.87
C GLN A 48 4.19 8.34 -3.53
N LEU A 49 3.09 7.59 -3.51
CA LEU A 49 2.35 7.32 -2.28
C LEU A 49 3.20 6.56 -1.26
N SER A 50 3.98 5.57 -1.73
CA SER A 50 4.91 4.83 -0.88
C SER A 50 5.95 5.75 -0.24
N GLU A 51 6.52 6.69 -1.01
CA GLU A 51 7.46 7.68 -0.48
C GLU A 51 6.80 8.57 0.58
N LEU A 52 5.60 9.09 0.32
CA LEU A 52 4.87 9.92 1.28
C LEU A 52 4.57 9.17 2.59
N ILE A 53 4.17 7.90 2.49
CA ILE A 53 3.95 7.03 3.67
C ILE A 53 5.27 6.86 4.43
N GLN A 54 6.37 6.56 3.76
CA GLN A 54 7.67 6.43 4.40
C GLN A 54 8.11 7.74 5.07
N THR A 55 7.95 8.88 4.41
CA THR A 55 8.23 10.20 5.01
C THR A 55 7.40 10.42 6.27
N ALA A 56 6.09 10.15 6.22
CA ALA A 56 5.22 10.33 7.39
C ALA A 56 5.57 9.38 8.55
N LEU A 57 5.97 8.13 8.25
CA LEU A 57 6.41 7.17 9.27
C LEU A 57 7.76 7.55 9.87
N ASN A 58 8.65 8.14 9.06
CA ASN A 58 9.97 8.60 9.49
C ASN A 58 9.95 9.97 10.18
N ASP A 59 8.88 10.77 10.00
CA ASP A 59 8.63 12.01 10.76
C ASP A 59 8.25 11.76 12.23
N ARG A 60 8.55 10.55 12.74
CA ARG A 60 8.63 10.30 14.17
C ARG A 60 9.85 11.03 14.70
N LYS A 61 9.74 12.36 14.86
CA LYS A 61 10.66 13.17 15.66
C LYS A 61 10.92 12.38 16.93
N GLU A 62 12.15 11.96 17.11
CA GLU A 62 12.60 11.43 18.38
C GLU A 62 12.27 12.50 19.41
N ALA A 63 11.23 12.26 20.22
CA ALA A 63 11.07 12.92 21.50
C ALA A 63 12.14 12.36 22.46
N ASP A 64 13.40 12.29 22.01
CA ASP A 64 14.56 12.06 22.86
C ASP A 64 15.04 13.44 23.32
N HIS A 65 14.18 14.08 24.10
CA HIS A 65 14.58 15.13 25.03
C HIS A 65 14.42 14.55 26.44
N GLY A 66 15.39 13.73 26.83
CA GLY A 66 15.53 13.23 28.20
C GLY A 66 16.44 12.01 28.19
N LYS A 67 17.74 12.15 28.42
CA LYS A 67 18.31 12.63 29.69
C LYS A 67 19.79 12.97 29.57
#